data_AF-A0A3C0WHH7-F1
#
_entry.id   AF-A0A3C0WHH7-F1
#
_cell.length_a   1.000
_cell.length_b   1.000
_cell.length_c   1.000
_cell.angle_alpha   90.00
_cell.angle_beta   90.00
_cell.angle_gamma   90.00
#
_symmetry.space_group_name_H-M   'P 1'
#
loop_
_entity.id
_entity.type
_entity.pdbx_description
1 polymer ?
#
loop_
_entity_poly.entity_id
_entity_poly.type
_entity_poly.pdbx_seq_one_letter_code
_entity_poly.pdbx_strand_id
1 'polypeptide(L)'
;QAMTPPATAMTGDPAMAGIERGWASFLTLYSQEANLNAAGEPRIDVNSEDLETLHQDLQSKFSLDVANFIILYRQSESNSSETENGVPAATIEMDFTLPPSRSITQLLELVEIRLEVEGLEGPVLVNPAFPLNSLGAYVDNLMDNAAANSNPTIPGRININQAPRSLLMGIPGITEEIVDRIIQERIPDPAEDVSKMQPTEAWLLKNLIVDLDEFRQMLPFICVGGDVFRTQVIGYFEDGAASSRVEVVIDRTTATPRIRLWRDLSHLGRGYSLEMLGLQYIDGSVPGQAPMSLPTP
;
A
#
# COMPACT_ATOMS: atom_id res chain seq x y z
N GLN A 1 -29.14 -23.30 -0.93
CA GLN A 1 -28.96 -21.98 -0.31
C GLN A 1 -27.79 -22.11 0.65
N ALA A 2 -26.60 -21.72 0.19
CA ALA A 2 -25.38 -21.81 0.99
C ALA A 2 -25.33 -20.62 1.94
N MET A 3 -25.18 -20.89 3.23
CA MET A 3 -25.10 -19.90 4.29
C MET A 3 -23.70 -19.29 4.27
N THR A 4 -23.60 -18.06 3.80
CA THR A 4 -22.39 -17.23 3.88
C THR A 4 -22.11 -16.91 5.36
N PRO A 5 -20.88 -17.09 5.87
CA PRO A 5 -20.54 -16.64 7.22
C PRO A 5 -20.57 -15.10 7.27
N PRO A 6 -20.99 -14.49 8.38
CA PRO A 6 -20.97 -13.03 8.50
C PRO A 6 -19.52 -12.54 8.59
N ALA A 7 -19.19 -11.59 7.73
CA ALA A 7 -18.02 -10.74 7.88
C ALA A 7 -18.07 -10.09 9.27
N THR A 8 -17.29 -10.63 10.19
CA THR A 8 -17.15 -10.06 11.53
C THR A 8 -16.17 -8.91 11.40
N ALA A 9 -16.68 -7.76 10.96
CA ALA A 9 -16.07 -6.49 11.32
C ALA A 9 -15.85 -6.55 12.84
N MET A 10 -14.64 -6.22 13.30
CA MET A 10 -14.35 -6.10 14.72
C MET A 10 -15.13 -4.91 15.31
N THR A 11 -16.44 -5.07 15.45
CA THR A 11 -17.27 -4.22 16.28
C THR A 11 -16.96 -4.61 17.72
N GLY A 12 -16.06 -3.83 18.33
CA GLY A 12 -15.90 -3.86 19.77
C GLY A 12 -17.25 -3.70 20.46
N ASP A 13 -17.40 -4.40 21.57
CA ASP A 13 -18.56 -4.36 22.47
C ASP A 13 -19.14 -2.92 22.58
N PRO A 14 -20.44 -2.70 22.30
CA PRO A 14 -21.06 -1.39 22.39
C PRO A 14 -20.98 -0.75 23.79
N ALA A 15 -20.74 -1.55 24.85
CA ALA A 15 -20.44 -1.04 26.19
C ALA A 15 -19.05 -0.38 26.31
N MET A 16 -18.16 -0.61 25.34
CA MET A 16 -16.82 -0.01 25.24
C MET A 16 -16.76 1.13 24.20
N ALA A 17 -17.88 1.47 23.56
CA ALA A 17 -17.96 2.51 22.53
C ALA A 17 -17.62 3.93 23.02
N GLY A 18 -17.41 4.12 24.33
CA GLY A 18 -17.09 5.40 24.97
C GLY A 18 -15.73 5.48 25.65
N ILE A 19 -14.90 4.42 25.65
CA ILE A 19 -13.52 4.56 26.12
C ILE A 19 -12.69 5.02 24.93
N GLU A 20 -12.59 6.34 24.75
CA GLU A 20 -11.55 6.93 23.90
C GLU A 20 -10.22 6.35 24.37
N ARG A 21 -9.63 5.48 23.55
CA ARG A 21 -8.41 4.72 23.90
C ARG A 21 -7.15 5.61 23.92
N GLY A 22 -7.33 6.91 24.19
CA GLY A 22 -6.32 7.96 24.16
C GLY A 22 -5.60 8.08 22.81
N TRP A 23 -4.62 8.97 22.76
CA TRP A 23 -3.74 9.16 21.60
C TRP A 23 -3.05 7.87 21.14
N ALA A 24 -2.78 6.94 22.05
CA ALA A 24 -2.11 5.68 21.77
C ALA A 24 -2.86 4.75 20.78
N SER A 25 -4.15 5.01 20.53
CA SER A 25 -4.92 4.26 19.52
C SER A 25 -4.99 4.93 18.15
N PHE A 26 -4.55 6.18 18.06
CA PHE A 26 -4.44 6.91 16.79
C PHE A 26 -2.99 7.02 16.31
N LEU A 27 -2.01 6.73 17.19
CA LEU A 27 -0.59 6.84 16.89
C LEU A 27 0.04 5.45 16.81
N THR A 28 0.79 5.20 15.73
CA THR A 28 1.74 4.10 15.64
C THR A 28 3.14 4.68 15.47
N LEU A 29 4.11 4.14 16.22
CA LEU A 29 5.54 4.41 16.01
C LEU A 29 6.14 3.47 14.96
N TYR A 30 5.38 2.47 14.52
CA TYR A 30 5.83 1.43 13.62
C TYR A 30 4.92 1.44 12.38
N SER A 31 5.41 2.03 11.29
CA SER A 31 4.79 2.00 9.96
C SER A 31 5.89 2.02 8.90
N GLN A 32 6.00 0.94 8.14
CA GLN A 32 6.91 0.82 7.01
C GLN A 32 6.32 -0.10 5.94
N GLU A 33 6.74 0.15 4.72
CA GLU A 33 6.48 -0.66 3.53
C GLU A 33 7.83 -1.09 2.95
N ALA A 34 7.92 -2.31 2.44
CA ALA A 34 9.03 -2.71 1.60
C ALA A 34 8.89 -2.07 0.21
N ASN A 35 9.98 -1.55 -0.34
CA ASN A 35 9.99 -1.01 -1.70
C ASN A 35 10.13 -2.13 -2.73
N LEU A 36 9.11 -2.98 -2.78
CA LEU A 36 9.02 -4.15 -3.64
C LEU A 36 7.77 -4.05 -4.53
N ASN A 37 7.82 -4.74 -5.66
CA ASN A 37 6.64 -4.99 -6.49
C ASN A 37 5.81 -6.16 -5.92
N ALA A 38 4.67 -6.45 -6.54
CA ALA A 38 3.79 -7.56 -6.16
C ALA A 38 4.48 -8.95 -6.22
N ALA A 39 5.56 -9.09 -7.00
CA ALA A 39 6.36 -10.32 -7.08
C ALA A 39 7.42 -10.43 -5.96
N GLY A 40 7.60 -9.38 -5.15
CA GLY A 40 8.61 -9.32 -4.09
C GLY A 40 10.00 -8.91 -4.58
N GLU A 41 10.11 -8.38 -5.80
CA GLU A 41 11.35 -7.86 -6.39
C GLU A 41 11.48 -6.36 -6.08
N PRO A 42 12.70 -5.81 -5.91
CA PRO A 42 12.90 -4.37 -5.79
C PRO A 42 12.31 -3.59 -6.97
N ARG A 43 11.66 -2.47 -6.68
CA ARG A 43 11.19 -1.56 -7.74
C ARG A 43 12.38 -0.94 -8.47
N ILE A 44 12.20 -0.70 -9.76
CA ILE A 44 13.20 -0.07 -10.63
C ILE A 44 13.35 1.40 -10.22
N ASP A 45 14.57 1.79 -9.84
CA ASP A 45 14.90 3.18 -9.54
C ASP A 45 15.05 3.99 -10.82
N VAL A 46 14.07 4.81 -11.16
CA VAL A 46 14.07 5.64 -12.38
C VAL A 46 15.16 6.72 -12.37
N ASN A 47 15.87 6.89 -11.25
CA ASN A 47 16.96 7.84 -11.09
C ASN A 47 18.34 7.17 -11.01
N SER A 48 18.46 5.89 -11.39
CA SER A 48 19.76 5.21 -11.51
C SER A 48 20.74 5.99 -12.40
N GLU A 49 22.02 6.06 -11.99
CA GLU A 49 23.08 6.77 -12.72
C GLU A 49 23.48 6.06 -14.02
N ASP A 50 23.40 4.73 -14.04
CA ASP A 50 23.68 3.92 -15.22
C ASP A 50 22.42 3.83 -16.09
N LEU A 51 22.37 4.66 -17.14
CA LEU A 51 21.25 4.74 -18.06
C LEU A 51 21.10 3.50 -18.95
N GLU A 52 22.20 2.78 -19.24
CA GLU A 52 22.15 1.57 -20.05
C GLU A 52 21.51 0.43 -19.23
N THR A 53 21.96 0.24 -17.99
CA THR A 53 21.37 -0.72 -17.07
C THR A 53 19.91 -0.35 -16.76
N LEU A 54 19.63 0.92 -16.49
CA LEU A 54 18.26 1.40 -16.24
C LEU A 54 17.33 1.10 -17.42
N HIS A 55 17.79 1.32 -18.65
CA HIS A 55 17.02 1.02 -19.84
C HIS A 55 16.67 -0.46 -19.97
N GLN A 56 17.63 -1.35 -19.71
CA GLN A 56 17.41 -2.80 -19.72
C GLN A 56 16.41 -3.23 -18.64
N ASP A 57 16.55 -2.70 -17.42
CA ASP A 57 15.64 -2.97 -16.32
C ASP A 57 14.22 -2.51 -16.65
N LEU A 58 14.06 -1.31 -17.21
CA LEU A 58 12.76 -0.77 -17.65
C LEU A 58 12.14 -1.65 -18.74
N GLN A 59 12.90 -2.09 -19.74
CA GLN A 59 12.40 -2.98 -20.79
C GLN A 59 11.92 -4.34 -20.29
N SER A 60 12.39 -4.79 -19.12
CA SER A 60 11.95 -6.05 -18.54
C SER A 60 10.49 -5.99 -18.03
N LYS A 61 9.97 -4.79 -17.71
CA LYS A 61 8.62 -4.58 -17.15
C LYS A 61 7.72 -3.69 -18.02
N PHE A 62 8.31 -2.83 -18.86
CA PHE A 62 7.64 -1.82 -19.67
C PHE A 62 7.95 -1.98 -21.17
N SER A 63 7.21 -1.24 -22.01
CA SER A 63 7.47 -1.21 -23.44
C SER A 63 8.77 -0.45 -23.77
N LEU A 64 9.33 -0.73 -24.95
CA LEU A 64 10.48 0.03 -25.49
C LEU A 64 10.22 1.55 -25.49
N ASP A 65 8.98 1.95 -25.82
CA ASP A 65 8.58 3.34 -25.87
C ASP A 65 8.69 4.01 -24.48
N VAL A 66 8.19 3.35 -23.43
CA VAL A 66 8.28 3.84 -22.06
C VAL A 66 9.73 3.88 -21.58
N ALA A 67 10.52 2.85 -21.86
CA ALA A 67 11.93 2.79 -21.48
C ALA A 67 12.72 3.93 -22.13
N ASN A 68 12.60 4.10 -23.45
CA ASN A 68 13.22 5.21 -24.18
C ASN A 68 12.76 6.57 -23.64
N PHE A 69 11.46 6.74 -23.41
CA PHE A 69 10.90 8.01 -22.93
C PHE A 69 11.46 8.40 -21.56
N ILE A 70 11.59 7.47 -20.61
CA ILE A 70 12.16 7.77 -19.28
C ILE A 70 13.62 8.23 -19.40
N ILE A 71 14.42 7.58 -20.26
CA ILE A 71 15.82 7.98 -20.47
C ILE A 71 15.90 9.34 -21.16
N LEU A 72 15.11 9.57 -22.22
CA LEU A 72 15.04 10.87 -22.90
C LEU A 72 14.55 11.97 -21.96
N TYR A 73 13.59 11.65 -21.09
CA TYR A 73 13.15 12.57 -20.04
C TYR A 73 14.34 12.92 -19.15
N ARG A 74 15.09 11.94 -18.67
CA ARG A 74 16.27 12.13 -17.79
C ARG A 74 17.39 12.91 -18.46
N GLN A 75 17.54 12.84 -19.78
CA GLN A 75 18.57 13.53 -20.57
C GLN A 75 18.14 14.94 -21.02
N SER A 76 16.84 15.18 -21.22
CA SER A 76 16.33 16.49 -21.65
C SER A 76 16.19 17.50 -20.51
N GLU A 77 16.54 18.77 -20.77
CA GLU A 77 16.45 19.85 -19.80
C GLU A 77 15.05 20.48 -19.71
N SER A 78 14.22 20.36 -20.76
CA SER A 78 12.94 21.07 -20.86
C SER A 78 11.86 20.22 -21.51
N ASN A 79 10.62 20.41 -21.04
CA ASN A 79 9.45 19.84 -21.69
C ASN A 79 9.02 20.71 -22.88
N SER A 80 8.43 20.09 -23.88
CA SER A 80 7.82 20.82 -24.99
C SER A 80 6.37 21.19 -24.67
N SER A 81 5.97 22.42 -24.99
CA SER A 81 4.58 22.87 -24.96
C SER A 81 3.87 22.70 -26.31
N GLU A 82 4.55 22.15 -27.31
CA GLU A 82 3.99 21.98 -28.64
C GLU A 82 2.92 20.89 -28.66
N THR A 83 1.79 21.20 -29.29
CA THR A 83 0.65 20.29 -29.40
C THR A 83 0.63 19.53 -30.73
N GLU A 84 1.67 19.68 -31.55
CA GLU A 84 1.78 18.98 -32.83
C GLU A 84 1.95 17.47 -32.63
N ASN A 85 1.70 16.70 -33.69
CA ASN A 85 1.92 15.25 -33.63
C ASN A 85 3.43 14.99 -33.63
N GLY A 86 3.93 14.47 -32.52
CA GLY A 86 5.30 13.99 -32.41
C GLY A 86 5.44 12.53 -32.87
N VAL A 87 6.64 11.99 -32.64
CA VAL A 87 6.95 10.57 -32.84
C VAL A 87 6.94 9.81 -31.50
N PRO A 88 6.70 8.49 -31.49
CA PRO A 88 6.94 7.67 -30.31
C PRO A 88 8.42 7.69 -29.91
N ALA A 89 8.72 7.61 -28.62
CA ALA A 89 10.09 7.52 -28.12
C ALA A 89 10.81 6.25 -28.62
N ALA A 90 10.06 5.19 -28.94
CA ALA A 90 10.62 3.95 -29.50
C ALA A 90 11.34 4.13 -30.85
N THR A 91 11.07 5.21 -31.59
CA THR A 91 11.72 5.47 -32.90
C THR A 91 13.03 6.25 -32.77
N ILE A 92 13.34 6.76 -31.58
CA ILE A 92 14.55 7.52 -31.31
C ILE A 92 15.69 6.54 -30.97
N GLU A 93 16.83 6.70 -31.63
CA GLU A 93 18.05 5.97 -31.25
C GLU A 93 18.61 6.55 -29.95
N MET A 94 18.78 5.69 -28.95
CA MET A 94 19.24 6.10 -27.62
C MET A 94 20.75 6.27 -27.60
N ASP A 95 21.21 7.43 -27.15
CA ASP A 95 22.62 7.68 -26.84
C ASP A 95 22.84 7.64 -25.31
N PHE A 96 23.34 6.52 -24.81
CA PHE A 96 23.64 6.33 -23.38
C PHE A 96 24.94 7.03 -22.93
N THR A 97 25.70 7.64 -23.85
CA THR A 97 26.90 8.42 -23.49
C THR A 97 26.54 9.79 -22.92
N LEU A 98 25.32 10.28 -23.20
CA LEU A 98 24.80 11.52 -22.65
C LEU A 98 24.43 11.34 -21.17
N PRO A 99 24.96 12.18 -20.26
CA PRO A 99 24.64 12.10 -18.85
C PRO A 99 23.19 12.54 -18.58
N PRO A 100 22.58 12.06 -17.48
CA PRO A 100 21.28 12.54 -17.07
C PRO A 100 21.36 14.00 -16.57
N SER A 101 20.41 14.85 -16.97
CA SER A 101 20.36 16.29 -16.68
C SER A 101 19.37 16.66 -15.57
N ARG A 102 18.26 15.92 -15.39
CA ARG A 102 17.22 16.20 -14.37
C ARG A 102 16.63 14.97 -13.72
N SER A 103 16.35 14.99 -12.41
CA SER A 103 15.80 13.85 -11.65
C SER A 103 14.29 13.81 -11.58
N ILE A 104 13.74 12.59 -11.50
CA ILE A 104 12.31 12.36 -11.34
C ILE A 104 11.95 12.36 -9.86
N THR A 105 11.11 13.29 -9.40
CA THR A 105 10.74 13.34 -7.97
C THR A 105 9.54 12.43 -7.67
N GLN A 106 8.56 12.42 -8.57
CA GLN A 106 7.40 11.55 -8.49
C GLN A 106 7.10 10.96 -9.87
N LEU A 107 6.73 9.67 -9.93
CA LEU A 107 6.45 9.00 -11.21
C LEU A 107 5.32 9.67 -12.01
N LEU A 108 4.33 10.23 -11.31
CA LEU A 108 3.17 10.88 -11.93
C LEU A 108 3.50 12.21 -12.61
N GLU A 109 4.69 12.78 -12.41
CA GLU A 109 5.12 13.98 -13.12
C GLU A 109 5.42 13.71 -14.60
N LEU A 110 5.59 12.43 -14.98
CA LEU A 110 5.81 11.99 -16.36
C LEU A 110 4.50 11.94 -17.17
N VAL A 111 3.34 11.99 -16.50
CA VAL A 111 2.03 11.91 -17.14
C VAL A 111 1.81 13.14 -18.01
N GLU A 112 1.43 12.89 -19.27
CA GLU A 112 1.12 13.90 -20.30
C GLU A 112 2.30 14.79 -20.73
N ILE A 113 3.53 14.46 -20.33
CA ILE A 113 4.73 15.21 -20.73
C ILE A 113 5.10 14.93 -22.18
N ARG A 114 5.42 16.01 -22.90
CA ARG A 114 6.05 15.98 -24.23
C ARG A 114 7.49 16.44 -24.11
N LEU A 115 8.36 15.85 -24.93
CA LEU A 115 9.78 16.20 -24.97
C LEU A 115 10.13 16.69 -26.36
N GLU A 116 11.01 17.67 -26.44
CA GLU A 116 11.73 18.00 -27.66
C GLU A 116 13.16 17.51 -27.49
N VAL A 117 13.64 16.72 -28.44
CA VAL A 117 14.97 16.11 -28.38
C VAL A 117 15.71 16.38 -29.68
N GLU A 118 17.03 16.51 -29.60
CA GLU A 118 17.88 16.67 -30.77
C GLU A 118 17.94 15.33 -31.54
N GLY A 119 17.31 15.29 -32.70
CA GLY A 119 17.41 14.17 -33.64
C GLY A 119 18.55 14.38 -34.65
N LEU A 120 18.78 13.36 -35.49
CA LEU A 120 19.83 13.40 -36.51
C LEU A 120 19.63 14.52 -37.56
N GLU A 121 18.37 14.87 -37.85
CA GLU A 121 17.98 15.87 -38.85
C GLU A 121 17.45 17.18 -38.24
N GLY A 122 17.59 17.36 -36.93
CA GLY A 122 17.09 18.51 -36.18
C GLY A 122 16.19 18.12 -35.00
N PRO A 123 15.55 19.11 -34.35
CA PRO A 123 14.69 18.84 -33.19
C PRO A 123 13.49 17.99 -33.57
N VAL A 124 13.19 17.00 -32.73
CA VAL A 124 12.09 16.06 -32.89
C VAL A 124 11.21 16.11 -31.66
N LEU A 125 9.91 16.30 -31.88
CA LEU A 125 8.90 16.23 -30.84
C LEU A 125 8.58 14.76 -30.51
N VAL A 126 8.67 14.39 -29.24
CA VAL A 126 8.38 13.06 -28.72
C VAL A 126 7.03 13.09 -27.99
N ASN A 127 6.16 12.16 -28.34
CA ASN A 127 4.84 12.03 -27.72
C ASN A 127 4.94 11.53 -26.27
N PRO A 128 3.92 11.80 -25.43
CA PRO A 128 3.88 11.29 -24.07
C PRO A 128 3.81 9.77 -24.05
N ALA A 129 4.74 9.11 -23.36
CA ALA A 129 4.65 7.67 -23.09
C ALA A 129 3.56 7.32 -22.05
N PHE A 130 3.16 8.31 -21.24
CA PHE A 130 2.15 8.18 -20.19
C PHE A 130 0.98 9.13 -20.45
N PRO A 131 0.12 8.88 -21.45
CA PRO A 131 -0.97 9.80 -21.75
C PRO A 131 -2.09 9.68 -20.71
N LEU A 132 -2.74 10.80 -20.38
CA LEU A 132 -3.76 10.85 -19.33
C LEU A 132 -5.00 10.02 -19.66
N ASN A 133 -5.38 9.96 -20.94
CA ASN A 133 -6.57 9.24 -21.40
C ASN A 133 -6.49 7.71 -21.27
N SER A 134 -5.29 7.14 -21.13
CA SER A 134 -5.06 5.70 -20.91
C SER A 134 -4.47 5.39 -19.53
N LEU A 135 -4.51 6.35 -18.60
CA LEU A 135 -3.95 6.24 -17.25
C LEU A 135 -4.31 4.91 -16.57
N GLY A 136 -5.60 4.54 -16.61
CA GLY A 136 -6.08 3.29 -15.99
C GLY A 136 -5.46 2.00 -16.55
N ALA A 137 -4.86 2.04 -17.75
CA ALA A 137 -4.24 0.88 -18.38
C ALA A 137 -2.78 0.64 -17.94
N TYR A 138 -2.07 1.67 -17.49
CA TYR A 138 -0.65 1.57 -17.14
C TYR A 138 -0.31 1.94 -15.70
N VAL A 139 -1.14 2.74 -15.01
CA VAL A 139 -0.77 3.35 -13.72
C VAL A 139 -0.45 2.31 -12.65
N ASP A 140 -1.18 1.18 -12.61
CA ASP A 140 -0.88 0.11 -11.66
C ASP A 140 0.49 -0.52 -11.93
N ASN A 141 0.81 -0.79 -13.20
CA ASN A 141 2.10 -1.38 -13.58
C ASN A 141 3.24 -0.39 -13.25
N LEU A 142 3.06 0.89 -13.58
CA LEU A 142 4.02 1.94 -13.27
C LEU A 142 4.29 2.05 -11.76
N MET A 143 3.23 2.12 -10.96
CA MET A 143 3.34 2.29 -9.51
C MET A 143 3.84 1.02 -8.79
N ASP A 144 3.60 -0.16 -9.35
CA ASP A 144 4.06 -1.44 -8.80
C ASP A 144 5.54 -1.70 -9.12
N ASN A 145 6.02 -1.35 -10.32
CA ASN A 145 7.35 -1.73 -10.79
C ASN A 145 8.40 -0.63 -10.75
N ALA A 146 8.02 0.65 -10.69
CA ALA A 146 8.96 1.77 -10.66
C ALA A 146 8.93 2.53 -9.32
N ALA A 147 10.03 3.20 -9.00
CA ALA A 147 10.16 4.09 -7.85
C ALA A 147 11.11 5.25 -8.17
N ALA A 148 10.88 6.40 -7.55
CA ALA A 148 11.78 7.57 -7.67
C ALA A 148 13.05 7.46 -6.82
N ASN A 149 13.17 6.43 -5.98
CA ASN A 149 14.37 6.15 -5.22
C ASN A 149 14.49 4.66 -4.89
N SER A 150 15.72 4.22 -4.66
CA SER A 150 16.12 2.85 -4.35
C SER A 150 16.14 2.52 -2.85
N ASN A 151 15.55 3.35 -1.98
CA ASN A 151 15.50 2.99 -0.55
C ASN A 151 14.69 1.69 -0.39
N PRO A 152 15.18 0.69 0.35
CA PRO A 152 14.53 -0.61 0.46
C PRO A 152 13.21 -0.55 1.23
N THR A 153 12.95 0.54 1.95
CA THR A 153 11.74 0.73 2.74
C THR A 153 11.20 2.15 2.61
N ILE A 154 9.88 2.28 2.62
CA ILE A 154 9.17 3.56 2.61
C ILE A 154 8.49 3.72 3.99
N PRO A 155 8.92 4.69 4.82
CA PRO A 155 8.36 4.87 6.15
C PRO A 155 7.12 5.78 6.14
N GLY A 156 6.18 5.51 7.06
CA GLY A 156 5.27 6.55 7.58
C GLY A 156 4.07 6.94 6.70
N ARG A 157 3.67 6.13 5.72
CA ARG A 157 2.43 6.37 4.95
C ARG A 157 1.20 5.77 5.62
N ILE A 158 0.04 6.32 5.30
CA ILE A 158 -1.28 5.95 5.86
C ILE A 158 -1.95 4.96 4.92
N ASN A 159 -2.27 3.77 5.42
CA ASN A 159 -3.02 2.78 4.65
C ASN A 159 -4.49 3.20 4.50
N ILE A 160 -4.88 3.69 3.32
CA ILE A 160 -6.23 4.22 3.06
C ILE A 160 -7.31 3.13 3.09
N ASN A 161 -6.94 1.87 2.88
CA ASN A 161 -7.88 0.74 2.92
C ASN A 161 -8.35 0.43 4.34
N GLN A 162 -7.55 0.76 5.36
CA GLN A 162 -7.81 0.40 6.76
C GLN A 162 -7.91 1.61 7.71
N ALA A 163 -7.43 2.79 7.31
CA ALA A 163 -7.41 3.96 8.17
C ALA A 163 -8.82 4.38 8.62
N PRO A 164 -9.04 4.74 9.91
CA PRO A 164 -10.29 5.32 10.35
C PRO A 164 -10.48 6.72 9.73
N ARG A 165 -11.74 7.17 9.65
CA ARG A 165 -12.11 8.49 9.11
C ARG A 165 -11.25 9.62 9.66
N SER A 166 -11.00 9.63 10.96
CA SER A 166 -10.22 10.68 11.62
C SER A 166 -8.77 10.77 11.13
N LEU A 167 -8.14 9.65 10.78
CA LEU A 167 -6.80 9.65 10.20
C LEU A 167 -6.82 10.06 8.73
N LEU A 168 -7.84 9.64 7.98
CA LEU A 168 -8.02 10.08 6.59
C LEU A 168 -8.17 11.60 6.51
N MET A 169 -8.99 12.21 7.37
CA MET A 169 -9.16 13.67 7.45
C MET A 169 -7.87 14.44 7.80
N GLY A 170 -6.83 13.76 8.27
CA GLY A 170 -5.52 14.35 8.54
C GLY A 170 -4.61 14.44 7.31
N ILE A 171 -4.99 13.85 6.17
CA ILE A 171 -4.20 13.87 4.93
C ILE A 171 -4.29 15.26 4.29
N PRO A 172 -3.16 15.93 4.00
CA PRO A 172 -3.18 17.22 3.30
C PRO A 172 -3.91 17.14 1.96
N GLY A 173 -4.76 18.13 1.69
CA GLY A 173 -5.52 18.23 0.43
C GLY A 173 -6.82 17.43 0.37
N ILE A 174 -7.16 16.66 1.40
CA ILE A 174 -8.37 15.83 1.40
C ILE A 174 -9.62 16.61 1.86
N THR A 175 -10.77 16.29 1.28
CA THR A 175 -12.09 16.83 1.67
C THR A 175 -12.95 15.75 2.32
N GLU A 176 -14.01 16.16 3.03
CA GLU A 176 -14.97 15.20 3.60
C GLU A 176 -15.62 14.33 2.52
N GLU A 177 -15.89 14.89 1.34
CA GLU A 177 -16.44 14.17 0.19
C GLU A 177 -15.49 13.08 -0.31
N ILE A 178 -14.19 13.40 -0.46
CA ILE A 178 -13.17 12.42 -0.82
C ILE A 178 -13.13 11.30 0.22
N VAL A 179 -13.14 11.64 1.52
CA VAL A 179 -13.13 10.64 2.60
C VAL A 179 -14.37 9.74 2.60
N ASP A 180 -15.56 10.31 2.38
CA ASP A 180 -16.80 9.55 2.27
C ASP A 180 -16.72 8.53 1.13
N ARG A 181 -16.22 8.96 -0.03
CA ARG A 181 -16.02 8.09 -1.18
C ARG A 181 -14.97 7.01 -0.94
N ILE A 182 -13.84 7.33 -0.30
CA ILE A 182 -12.83 6.34 0.08
C ILE A 182 -13.45 5.27 0.98
N ILE A 183 -14.20 5.66 2.01
CA ILE A 183 -14.81 4.72 2.95
C ILE A 183 -15.88 3.86 2.26
N GLN A 184 -16.64 4.44 1.34
CA GLN A 184 -17.68 3.75 0.60
C GLN A 184 -17.13 2.73 -0.41
N GLU A 185 -16.02 3.06 -1.08
CA GLU A 185 -15.48 2.26 -2.19
C GLU A 185 -14.37 1.29 -1.79
N ARG A 186 -13.66 1.55 -0.67
CA ARG A 186 -12.58 0.66 -0.21
C ARG A 186 -13.11 -0.69 0.25
N ILE A 187 -12.24 -1.68 0.18
CA ILE A 187 -12.48 -3.02 0.71
C ILE A 187 -11.50 -3.25 1.87
N PRO A 188 -11.98 -3.20 3.13
CA PRO A 188 -11.11 -3.34 4.30
C PRO A 188 -10.40 -4.69 4.39
N ASP A 189 -11.09 -5.75 3.97
CA ASP A 189 -10.53 -7.11 3.89
C ASP A 189 -10.57 -7.61 2.43
N PRO A 190 -9.43 -7.62 1.72
CA PRO A 190 -9.38 -8.08 0.34
C PRO A 190 -9.71 -9.58 0.19
N ALA A 191 -9.74 -10.37 1.27
CA ALA A 191 -10.17 -11.77 1.22
C ALA A 191 -11.68 -11.91 0.95
N GLU A 192 -12.47 -10.87 1.21
CA GLU A 192 -13.92 -10.89 0.93
C GLU A 192 -14.23 -10.89 -0.57
N ASP A 193 -13.44 -10.16 -1.36
CA ASP A 193 -13.62 -10.05 -2.81
C ASP A 193 -12.30 -9.76 -3.53
N VAL A 194 -11.58 -10.83 -3.85
CA VAL A 194 -10.29 -10.76 -4.56
C VAL A 194 -10.40 -10.05 -5.92
N SER A 195 -11.58 -10.09 -6.56
CA SER A 195 -11.80 -9.46 -7.86
C SER A 195 -11.73 -7.94 -7.82
N LYS A 196 -11.88 -7.36 -6.64
CA LYS A 196 -11.83 -5.92 -6.39
C LYS A 196 -10.61 -5.49 -5.59
N MET A 197 -9.61 -6.37 -5.48
CA MET A 197 -8.35 -6.01 -4.83
C MET A 197 -7.76 -4.76 -5.49
N GLN A 198 -7.38 -3.79 -4.65
CA GLN A 198 -6.78 -2.52 -5.06
C GLN A 198 -5.29 -2.55 -4.73
N PRO A 199 -4.43 -3.04 -5.65
CA PRO A 199 -3.02 -3.32 -5.36
C PRO A 199 -2.17 -2.06 -5.22
N THR A 200 -2.63 -0.94 -5.76
CA THR A 200 -1.92 0.34 -5.72
C THR A 200 -2.87 1.46 -5.28
N GLU A 201 -2.31 2.55 -4.76
CA GLU A 201 -3.02 3.77 -4.39
C GLU A 201 -3.78 4.40 -5.57
N ALA A 202 -3.41 4.05 -6.82
CA ALA A 202 -4.00 4.58 -8.03
C ALA A 202 -5.48 4.21 -8.22
N TRP A 203 -6.04 3.34 -7.38
CA TRP A 203 -7.49 3.12 -7.36
C TRP A 203 -8.28 4.40 -7.08
N LEU A 204 -7.72 5.37 -6.34
CA LEU A 204 -8.34 6.68 -6.14
C LEU A 204 -8.53 7.44 -7.46
N LEU A 205 -7.53 7.40 -8.35
CA LEU A 205 -7.60 7.98 -9.69
C LEU A 205 -8.54 7.20 -10.60
N LYS A 206 -8.42 5.87 -10.63
CA LYS A 206 -9.22 5.01 -11.52
C LYS A 206 -10.71 5.11 -11.24
N ASN A 207 -11.07 5.27 -9.98
CA ASN A 207 -12.45 5.43 -9.56
C ASN A 207 -12.93 6.90 -9.60
N LEU A 208 -12.08 7.81 -10.08
CA LEU A 208 -12.38 9.25 -10.18
C LEU A 208 -12.71 9.87 -8.81
N ILE A 209 -12.11 9.37 -7.73
CA ILE A 209 -12.28 9.94 -6.37
C ILE A 209 -11.54 11.27 -6.26
N VAL A 210 -10.38 11.34 -6.90
CA VAL A 210 -9.52 12.51 -6.96
C VAL A 210 -9.05 12.73 -8.39
N ASP A 211 -8.66 13.96 -8.72
CA ASP A 211 -7.95 14.25 -9.96
C ASP A 211 -6.43 13.99 -9.85
N LEU A 212 -5.70 14.16 -10.96
CA LEU A 212 -4.26 13.89 -11.02
C LEU A 212 -3.45 14.80 -10.09
N ASP A 213 -3.84 16.06 -9.95
CA ASP A 213 -3.10 17.04 -9.15
C ASP A 213 -3.35 16.85 -7.65
N GLU A 214 -4.61 16.57 -7.27
CA GLU A 214 -4.97 16.12 -5.92
C GLU A 214 -4.21 14.84 -5.56
N PHE A 215 -4.19 13.85 -6.46
CA PHE A 215 -3.49 12.59 -6.20
C PHE A 215 -1.98 12.77 -6.04
N ARG A 216 -1.33 13.61 -6.86
CA ARG A 216 0.10 13.96 -6.71
C ARG A 216 0.41 14.55 -5.33
N GLN A 217 -0.49 15.38 -4.80
CA GLN A 217 -0.33 15.97 -3.47
C GLN A 217 -0.52 14.95 -2.35
N MET A 218 -1.46 14.00 -2.52
CA MET A 218 -1.76 12.98 -1.52
C MET A 218 -0.74 11.84 -1.49
N LEU A 219 -0.16 11.48 -2.64
CA LEU A 219 0.66 10.29 -2.83
C LEU A 219 1.80 10.08 -1.79
N PRO A 220 2.52 11.14 -1.34
CA PRO A 220 3.55 10.98 -0.32
C PRO A 220 3.03 10.51 1.04
N PHE A 221 1.73 10.67 1.33
CA PHE A 221 1.12 10.40 2.63
C PHE A 221 0.32 9.10 2.67
N ILE A 222 -0.02 8.52 1.51
CA ILE A 222 -0.94 7.39 1.42
C ILE A 222 -0.27 6.13 0.91
N CYS A 223 -0.78 4.99 1.36
CA CYS A 223 -0.46 3.66 0.85
C CYS A 223 -1.70 2.77 0.86
N VAL A 224 -1.63 1.58 0.26
CA VAL A 224 -2.70 0.56 0.30
C VAL A 224 -2.34 -0.67 1.14
N GLY A 225 -1.11 -0.70 1.68
CA GLY A 225 -0.56 -1.82 2.42
C GLY A 225 0.51 -1.40 3.42
N GLY A 226 1.12 -2.40 4.05
CA GLY A 226 2.21 -2.23 5.00
C GLY A 226 2.86 -3.56 5.30
N ASP A 227 4.16 -3.55 5.59
CA ASP A 227 4.92 -4.74 5.97
C ASP A 227 5.14 -4.84 7.49
N VAL A 228 4.53 -3.93 8.25
CA VAL A 228 4.57 -3.93 9.71
C VAL A 228 3.18 -4.25 10.26
N PHE A 229 3.11 -5.32 11.04
CA PHE A 229 1.88 -5.85 11.60
C PHE A 229 1.92 -5.79 13.12
N ARG A 230 0.84 -5.28 13.73
CA ARG A 230 0.61 -5.36 15.17
C ARG A 230 -0.44 -6.43 15.43
N THR A 231 -0.13 -7.35 16.33
CA THR A 231 -1.06 -8.41 16.73
C THR A 231 -1.05 -8.58 18.25
N GLN A 232 -2.14 -9.16 18.77
CA GLN A 232 -2.19 -9.65 20.13
C GLN A 232 -2.39 -11.16 20.11
N VAL A 233 -1.49 -11.87 20.77
CA VAL A 233 -1.51 -13.32 20.89
C VAL A 233 -2.01 -13.66 22.29
N ILE A 234 -3.10 -14.43 22.37
CA ILE A 234 -3.72 -14.86 23.62
C ILE A 234 -3.68 -16.38 23.71
N GLY A 235 -3.02 -16.91 24.74
CA GLY A 235 -3.14 -18.31 25.15
C GLY A 235 -4.01 -18.41 26.39
N TYR A 236 -4.94 -19.37 26.44
CA TYR A 236 -5.83 -19.55 27.58
C TYR A 236 -6.23 -21.02 27.74
N PHE A 237 -6.62 -21.39 28.97
CA PHE A 237 -7.33 -22.64 29.24
C PHE A 237 -8.85 -22.39 29.21
N GLU A 238 -9.62 -23.35 28.69
CA GLU A 238 -11.08 -23.26 28.55
C GLU A 238 -11.80 -23.10 29.91
N ASP A 239 -11.25 -23.73 30.96
CA ASP A 239 -11.72 -23.59 32.34
C ASP A 239 -11.48 -22.19 32.93
N GLY A 240 -10.77 -21.32 32.21
CA GLY A 240 -10.42 -19.97 32.61
C GLY A 240 -9.38 -19.89 33.72
N ALA A 241 -8.75 -21.01 34.10
CA ALA A 241 -7.83 -21.07 35.24
C ALA A 241 -6.53 -20.28 35.00
N ALA A 242 -6.09 -20.16 33.74
CA ALA A 242 -4.99 -19.30 33.38
C ALA A 242 -5.12 -18.72 31.97
N SER A 243 -4.50 -17.56 31.77
CA SER A 243 -4.34 -16.93 30.47
C SER A 243 -3.00 -16.20 30.40
N SER A 244 -2.43 -16.15 29.20
CA SER A 244 -1.28 -15.33 28.84
C SER A 244 -1.66 -14.48 27.64
N ARG A 245 -1.26 -13.22 27.65
CA ARG A 245 -1.56 -12.26 26.59
C ARG A 245 -0.31 -11.46 26.28
N VAL A 246 0.07 -11.43 25.02
CA VAL A 246 1.21 -10.65 24.55
C VAL A 246 0.80 -9.80 23.37
N GLU A 247 1.25 -8.55 23.35
CA GLU A 247 1.21 -7.71 22.16
C GLU A 247 2.56 -7.76 21.44
N VAL A 248 2.52 -8.01 20.14
CA VAL A 248 3.69 -8.18 19.30
C VAL A 248 3.58 -7.25 18.08
N VAL A 249 4.67 -6.56 17.76
CA VAL A 249 4.82 -5.87 16.47
C VAL A 249 5.86 -6.62 15.66
N ILE A 250 5.46 -7.07 14.48
CA ILE A 250 6.26 -7.85 13.53
C ILE A 250 6.55 -6.97 12.32
N ASP A 251 7.82 -6.84 11.98
CA ASP A 251 8.30 -6.12 10.82
C ASP A 251 8.80 -7.11 9.77
N ARG A 252 8.15 -7.12 8.61
CA ARG A 252 8.39 -8.00 7.46
C ARG A 252 9.09 -7.29 6.31
N THR A 253 9.62 -6.08 6.52
CA THR A 253 10.30 -5.30 5.45
C THR A 253 11.60 -5.96 4.96
N THR A 254 12.14 -6.91 5.73
CA THR A 254 13.33 -7.68 5.35
C THR A 254 13.00 -9.16 5.20
N ALA A 255 13.81 -9.89 4.42
CA ALA A 255 13.64 -11.33 4.16
C ALA A 255 13.45 -12.19 5.43
N THR A 256 14.07 -11.79 6.55
CA THR A 256 13.80 -12.38 7.86
C THR A 256 12.93 -11.43 8.69
N PRO A 257 11.68 -11.79 9.02
CA PRO A 257 10.82 -10.97 9.86
C PRO A 257 11.44 -10.72 11.24
N ARG A 258 11.23 -9.51 11.78
CA ARG A 258 11.79 -9.08 13.07
C ARG A 258 10.68 -8.72 14.03
N ILE A 259 10.85 -9.09 15.30
CA ILE A 259 9.96 -8.63 16.38
C ILE A 259 10.47 -7.26 16.84
N ARG A 260 9.68 -6.20 16.59
CA ARG A 260 10.00 -4.82 17.00
C ARG A 260 9.51 -4.50 18.40
N LEU A 261 8.41 -5.12 18.80
CA LEU A 261 7.83 -4.96 20.13
C LEU A 261 7.40 -6.34 20.63
N TRP A 262 7.72 -6.62 21.89
CA TRP A 262 7.16 -7.72 22.65
C TRP A 262 6.72 -7.17 24.00
N ARG A 263 5.41 -7.17 24.26
CA ARG A 263 4.84 -6.62 25.49
C ARG A 263 3.92 -7.63 26.14
N ASP A 264 4.30 -8.09 27.33
CA ASP A 264 3.43 -8.93 28.16
C ASP A 264 2.28 -8.09 28.75
N LEU A 265 1.05 -8.49 28.45
CA LEU A 265 -0.20 -7.91 28.91
C LEU A 265 -0.98 -8.88 29.81
N SER A 266 -0.39 -10.01 30.22
CA SER A 266 -1.06 -11.05 31.02
C SER A 266 -1.57 -10.51 32.35
N HIS A 267 -0.92 -9.48 32.91
CA HIS A 267 -1.36 -8.78 34.12
C HIS A 267 -2.68 -8.01 33.95
N LEU A 268 -3.10 -7.71 32.71
CA LEU A 268 -4.40 -7.12 32.38
C LEU A 268 -5.47 -8.20 32.12
N GLY A 269 -5.13 -9.47 32.34
CA GLY A 269 -5.96 -10.62 32.00
C GLY A 269 -6.09 -10.84 30.49
N ARG A 270 -7.00 -11.74 30.12
CA ARG A 270 -7.19 -12.18 28.72
C ARG A 270 -7.66 -11.07 27.78
N GLY A 271 -8.34 -10.04 28.31
CA GLY A 271 -8.81 -8.88 27.55
C GLY A 271 -10.00 -9.09 26.60
N TYR A 272 -10.26 -10.32 26.15
CA TYR A 272 -11.33 -10.66 25.21
C TYR A 272 -12.29 -11.69 25.81
N SER A 273 -13.52 -11.74 25.31
CA SER A 273 -14.47 -12.79 25.71
C SER A 273 -14.04 -14.15 25.13
N LEU A 274 -14.41 -15.22 25.82
CA LEU A 274 -14.17 -16.60 25.37
C LEU A 274 -14.83 -16.90 24.01
N GLU A 275 -16.01 -16.33 23.77
CA GLU A 275 -16.72 -16.40 22.50
C GLU A 275 -15.90 -15.78 21.35
N MET A 276 -15.30 -14.60 21.56
CA MET A 276 -14.46 -13.95 20.55
C MET A 276 -13.16 -14.73 20.27
N LEU A 277 -12.67 -15.50 21.25
CA LEU A 277 -11.48 -16.35 21.11
C LEU A 277 -11.79 -17.72 20.48
N GLY A 278 -13.01 -17.92 19.98
CA GLY A 278 -13.37 -19.07 19.16
C GLY A 278 -13.62 -20.35 19.96
N LEU A 279 -14.14 -20.26 21.19
CA LEU A 279 -14.51 -21.45 21.95
C LEU A 279 -15.51 -22.31 21.16
N GLN A 280 -15.09 -23.52 20.83
CA GLN A 280 -15.99 -24.54 20.31
C GLN A 280 -16.76 -25.08 21.50
N TYR A 281 -18.05 -24.80 21.57
CA TYR A 281 -18.91 -25.51 22.52
C TYR A 281 -18.83 -27.01 22.18
N ILE A 282 -18.17 -27.80 23.02
CA ILE A 282 -18.30 -29.25 22.98
C ILE A 282 -19.74 -29.53 23.43
N ASP A 283 -20.57 -29.90 22.47
CA ASP A 283 -21.99 -30.18 22.66
C ASP A 283 -22.15 -31.20 23.79
N GLY A 284 -22.67 -30.75 24.95
CA GLY A 284 -22.95 -31.62 26.09
C GLY A 284 -22.54 -31.13 27.49
N SER A 285 -21.80 -30.02 27.63
CA SER A 285 -21.51 -29.46 28.96
C SER A 285 -22.31 -28.19 29.25
N VAL A 286 -23.31 -28.33 30.12
CA VAL A 286 -24.08 -27.20 30.66
C VAL A 286 -23.18 -26.44 31.66
N PRO A 287 -22.99 -25.12 31.55
CA PRO A 287 -22.20 -24.37 32.52
C PRO A 287 -22.95 -24.32 33.85
N GLY A 288 -22.35 -24.89 34.92
CA GLY A 288 -22.87 -24.77 36.29
C GLY A 288 -22.91 -26.07 37.11
N GLN A 289 -22.56 -27.23 36.56
CA GLN A 289 -22.47 -28.46 37.34
C GLN A 289 -21.03 -28.71 37.77
N ALA A 290 -20.74 -28.54 39.06
CA ALA A 290 -19.47 -28.96 39.64
C ALA A 290 -19.23 -30.45 39.35
N PRO A 291 -17.98 -30.86 39.01
CA PRO A 291 -17.70 -32.28 38.78
C PRO A 291 -17.98 -33.06 40.06
N MET A 292 -18.91 -34.03 39.97
CA MET A 292 -19.17 -35.00 41.02
C MET A 292 -17.84 -35.65 41.42
N SER A 293 -17.46 -35.49 42.68
CA SER A 293 -16.29 -36.11 43.28
C SER A 293 -16.30 -37.62 43.05
N LEU A 294 -15.24 -38.13 42.44
CA LEU A 294 -14.99 -39.57 42.34
C LEU A 294 -14.81 -40.16 43.75
N PRO A 295 -15.42 -41.31 44.08
CA PRO A 295 -15.15 -41.95 45.35
C PRO A 295 -13.72 -42.50 45.33
N THR A 296 -12.91 -42.06 46.29
CA THR A 296 -11.60 -42.68 46.59
C THR A 296 -11.77 -44.12 47.05
N PRO A 297 -10.81 -45.01 46.75
CA PRO A 297 -10.87 -46.43 47.06
C PRO A 297 -10.86 -46.75 48.56
#